data_AF-A0A352R3W6-F1
#
_entry.id   AF-A0A352R3W6-F1
#
_cell.length_a   1.000
_cell.length_b   1.000
_cell.length_c   1.000
_cell.angle_alpha   90.00
_cell.angle_beta   90.00
_cell.angle_gamma   90.00
#
_symmetry.space_group_name_H-M   'P 1'
#
loop_
_entity.id
_entity.type
_entity.pdbx_description
1 polymer ?
#
loop_
_entity_poly.entity_id
_entity_poly.type
_entity_poly.pdbx_seq_one_letter_code
_entity_poly.pdbx_strand_id
1 'polypeptide(L)'
;DGDVAGIKSATIKFDGEYAFGWLRTETGVHRLVRKSPFDSGGRRHTSFASVFVSPEIDDNVEIDINPADLRVDTYRASGAGGQHVNKTDSAIRITHEPSGIVVQCQNQRSQHQNRDSAMKQLRAKLYEREMLKRQEAQRALEDSKSDIGWGSQIRSYVLDDQRIKDLRTSVQSSNCDKVLDGDLDEFIEASLKAGL
;
A
#
# COMPACT_ATOMS: atom_id res chain seq x y z
N ASP A 1 -17.54 -11.07 -1.50
CA ASP A 1 -18.33 -12.28 -1.15
C ASP A 1 -17.50 -13.55 -1.13
N GLY A 2 -17.63 -14.33 -0.05
CA GLY A 2 -17.25 -15.74 -0.03
C GLY A 2 -18.38 -16.58 -0.60
N ASP A 3 -18.09 -17.53 -1.50
CA ASP A 3 -19.08 -18.17 -2.38
C ASP A 3 -20.19 -18.97 -1.66
N VAL A 4 -20.05 -19.22 -0.36
CA VAL A 4 -21.05 -19.94 0.47
C VAL A 4 -21.33 -19.20 1.77
N ALA A 5 -20.29 -18.73 2.47
CA ALA A 5 -20.40 -17.91 3.67
C ALA A 5 -19.10 -17.15 3.94
N GLY A 6 -19.20 -16.03 4.66
CA GLY A 6 -18.06 -15.22 5.09
C GLY A 6 -17.46 -14.32 4.01
N ILE A 7 -16.25 -13.86 4.26
CA ILE A 7 -15.53 -12.89 3.43
C ILE A 7 -14.21 -13.49 2.94
N LYS A 8 -13.83 -13.20 1.68
CA LYS A 8 -12.51 -13.58 1.13
C LYS A 8 -11.43 -12.61 1.56
N SER A 9 -11.77 -11.33 1.63
CA SER A 9 -10.92 -10.23 2.08
C SER A 9 -11.79 -9.07 2.60
N ALA A 10 -11.22 -8.25 3.46
CA ALA A 10 -11.78 -6.96 3.88
C ALA A 10 -10.64 -5.99 4.18
N THR A 11 -10.88 -4.71 3.88
CA THR A 11 -9.98 -3.61 4.22
C THR A 11 -10.75 -2.65 5.11
N ILE A 12 -10.17 -2.29 6.25
CA ILE A 12 -10.79 -1.42 7.26
C ILE A 12 -9.81 -0.27 7.52
N LYS A 13 -10.32 0.96 7.48
CA LYS A 13 -9.58 2.15 7.88
C LYS A 13 -9.87 2.45 9.35
N PHE A 14 -8.82 2.69 10.12
CA PHE A 14 -8.90 3.08 11.53
C PHE A 14 -8.37 4.50 11.69
N ASP A 15 -9.25 5.41 12.12
CA ASP A 15 -8.89 6.80 12.43
C ASP A 15 -8.84 6.99 13.95
N GLY A 16 -7.69 7.42 14.46
CA GLY A 16 -7.52 7.66 15.90
C GLY A 16 -6.07 7.93 16.29
N GLU A 17 -5.89 8.44 17.51
CA GLU A 17 -4.55 8.66 18.07
C GLU A 17 -3.81 7.34 18.24
N TYR A 18 -2.59 7.27 17.71
CA TYR A 18 -1.72 6.09 17.77
C TYR A 18 -2.37 4.79 17.25
N ALA A 19 -3.39 4.86 16.39
CA ALA A 19 -4.11 3.69 15.89
C ALA A 19 -3.18 2.63 15.27
N PHE A 20 -2.21 3.07 14.47
CA PHE A 20 -1.19 2.18 13.91
C PHE A 20 -0.32 1.52 14.99
N GLY A 21 0.04 2.26 16.05
CA GLY A 21 0.86 1.76 17.15
C GLY A 21 0.18 0.61 17.90
N TRP A 22 -1.12 0.73 18.16
CA TRP A 22 -1.92 -0.31 18.81
C TRP A 22 -2.12 -1.52 17.89
N LEU A 23 -2.47 -1.31 16.62
CA LEU A 23 -2.86 -2.40 15.73
C LEU A 23 -1.68 -3.11 15.05
N ARG A 24 -0.50 -2.50 14.96
CA ARG A 24 0.65 -3.12 14.25
C ARG A 24 0.99 -4.51 14.78
N THR A 25 0.80 -4.75 16.08
CA THR A 25 1.10 -6.04 16.73
C THR A 25 0.14 -7.15 16.31
N GLU A 26 -1.00 -6.82 15.72
CA GLU A 26 -1.96 -7.78 15.17
C GLU A 26 -1.60 -8.25 13.76
N THR A 27 -0.52 -7.73 13.17
CA THR A 27 -0.02 -8.23 11.88
C THR A 27 0.50 -9.66 12.04
N GLY A 28 -0.12 -10.60 11.32
CA GLY A 28 0.27 -12.01 11.33
C GLY A 28 -0.86 -12.96 10.94
N VAL A 29 -0.63 -14.25 11.16
CA VAL A 29 -1.64 -15.30 10.89
C VAL A 29 -2.36 -15.67 12.18
N HIS A 30 -3.69 -15.60 12.14
CA HIS A 30 -4.61 -16.00 13.20
C HIS A 30 -5.19 -17.37 12.87
N ARG A 31 -5.01 -18.32 13.77
CA ARG A 31 -5.49 -19.69 13.61
C ARG A 31 -6.76 -19.92 14.41
N LEU A 32 -7.83 -20.36 13.76
CA LEU A 32 -9.08 -20.76 14.40
C LEU A 32 -9.22 -22.29 14.40
N VAL A 33 -9.57 -22.86 15.54
CA VAL A 33 -9.87 -24.28 15.70
C VAL A 33 -11.22 -24.44 16.37
N ARG A 34 -12.18 -25.03 15.63
CA ARG A 34 -13.55 -25.26 16.11
C ARG A 34 -14.21 -26.44 15.39
N LYS A 35 -15.30 -26.96 15.93
CA LYS A 35 -16.26 -27.76 15.15
C LYS A 35 -16.98 -26.85 14.14
N SER A 36 -16.86 -27.16 12.85
CA SER A 36 -17.43 -26.32 11.80
C SER A 36 -18.95 -26.51 11.71
N PRO A 37 -19.76 -25.43 11.67
CA PRO A 37 -21.20 -25.54 11.43
C PRO A 37 -21.53 -25.96 9.98
N PHE A 38 -20.55 -25.91 9.08
CA PHE A 38 -20.71 -26.29 7.66
C PHE A 38 -20.31 -27.75 7.38
N ASP A 39 -19.73 -28.46 8.35
CA ASP A 39 -19.39 -29.87 8.20
C ASP A 39 -20.44 -30.75 8.90
N SER A 40 -21.24 -31.48 8.13
CA SER A 40 -22.30 -32.36 8.64
C SER A 40 -21.79 -33.43 9.61
N GLY A 41 -20.49 -33.77 9.56
CA GLY A 41 -19.87 -34.75 10.45
C GLY A 41 -19.42 -34.20 11.81
N GLY A 42 -19.57 -32.90 12.08
CA GLY A 42 -19.17 -32.28 13.36
C GLY A 42 -17.68 -32.42 13.68
N ARG A 43 -16.83 -32.61 12.66
CA ARG A 43 -15.39 -32.76 12.86
C ARG A 43 -14.77 -31.42 13.26
N ARG A 44 -13.61 -31.52 13.90
CA ARG A 44 -12.79 -30.37 14.25
C ARG A 44 -12.06 -29.87 13.02
N HIS A 45 -12.22 -28.59 12.70
CA HIS A 45 -11.56 -27.93 11.57
C HIS A 45 -10.54 -26.92 12.09
N THR A 46 -9.45 -26.75 11.34
CA THR A 46 -8.46 -25.69 11.57
C THR A 46 -8.50 -24.74 10.37
N SER A 47 -8.71 -23.46 10.63
CA SER A 47 -8.75 -22.40 9.63
C SER A 47 -7.70 -21.34 9.95
N PHE A 48 -7.27 -20.61 8.92
CA PHE A 48 -6.29 -19.55 9.04
C PHE A 48 -6.84 -18.27 8.40
N ALA A 49 -6.59 -17.13 9.06
CA ALA A 49 -6.86 -15.81 8.54
C ALA A 49 -5.59 -14.97 8.72
N SER A 50 -5.22 -14.20 7.70
CA SER A 50 -4.08 -13.29 7.81
C SER A 50 -4.57 -11.86 8.00
N VAL A 51 -4.01 -11.20 8.99
CA VAL A 51 -4.22 -9.79 9.29
C VAL A 51 -2.95 -9.05 8.96
N PHE A 52 -3.08 -7.91 8.29
CA PHE A 52 -1.97 -7.04 7.94
C PHE A 52 -2.39 -5.60 8.20
N VAL A 53 -1.53 -4.86 8.89
CA VAL A 53 -1.78 -3.48 9.28
C VAL A 53 -0.68 -2.60 8.70
N SER A 54 -1.08 -1.61 7.92
CA SER A 54 -0.19 -0.58 7.37
C SER A 54 -0.59 0.80 7.91
N PRO A 55 0.37 1.71 8.11
CA PRO A 55 0.04 3.08 8.45
C PRO A 55 -0.51 3.79 7.20
N GLU A 56 -1.48 4.68 7.40
CA GLU A 56 -1.88 5.62 6.36
C GLU A 56 -0.82 6.74 6.28
N ILE A 57 -0.27 6.94 5.09
CA ILE A 57 0.68 8.03 4.80
C ILE A 57 -0.07 9.01 3.90
N ASP A 58 -0.05 10.29 4.26
CA ASP A 58 -0.68 11.33 3.44
C ASP A 58 0.01 11.41 2.06
N ASP A 59 -0.82 11.40 1.01
CA ASP A 59 -0.41 11.36 -0.39
C ASP A 59 -0.12 12.75 -0.99
N ASN A 60 0.05 13.77 -0.14
CA ASN A 60 0.50 15.09 -0.56
C ASN A 60 1.98 15.09 -0.97
N VAL A 61 2.28 14.54 -2.15
CA VAL A 61 3.60 14.63 -2.79
C VAL A 61 3.69 15.95 -3.56
N GLU A 62 4.12 17.00 -2.88
CA GLU A 62 4.55 18.21 -3.58
C GLU A 62 5.91 17.96 -4.26
N ILE A 63 5.89 17.85 -5.58
CA ILE A 63 7.10 17.74 -6.38
C ILE A 63 7.57 19.14 -6.71
N ASP A 64 8.47 19.65 -5.87
CA ASP A 64 9.24 20.84 -6.21
C ASP A 64 10.28 20.47 -7.28
N ILE A 65 10.29 21.23 -8.38
CA ILE A 65 11.21 21.00 -9.48
C ILE A 65 12.15 22.20 -9.52
N ASN A 66 13.39 21.97 -9.10
CA ASN A 66 14.42 22.98 -9.21
C ASN A 66 14.74 23.25 -10.69
N PRO A 67 14.66 24.50 -11.16
CA PRO A 67 15.00 24.85 -12.54
C PRO A 67 16.45 24.51 -12.94
N ALA A 68 17.36 24.38 -11.97
CA ALA A 68 18.76 24.01 -12.23
C ALA A 68 18.93 22.56 -12.73
N ASP A 69 18.00 21.67 -12.37
CA ASP A 69 18.04 20.25 -12.73
C ASP A 69 17.42 19.96 -14.10
N LEU A 70 16.98 21.02 -14.80
CA LEU A 70 16.28 20.95 -16.08
C LEU A 70 17.15 21.41 -17.22
N ARG A 71 17.46 20.49 -18.14
CA ARG A 71 18.01 20.86 -19.45
C ARG A 71 16.87 21.12 -20.42
N VAL A 72 16.79 22.35 -20.92
CA VAL A 72 15.77 22.78 -21.89
C VAL A 72 16.41 22.96 -23.26
N ASP A 73 16.05 22.08 -24.19
CA ASP A 73 16.52 22.10 -25.57
C ASP A 73 15.38 22.60 -26.48
N THR A 74 15.65 23.62 -27.29
CA THR A 74 14.70 24.18 -28.27
C THR A 74 15.05 23.72 -29.66
N TYR A 75 14.08 23.23 -30.42
CA TYR A 75 14.31 22.68 -31.76
C TYR A 75 13.11 22.92 -32.69
N ARG A 76 13.27 22.58 -33.97
CA ARG A 76 12.20 22.71 -34.97
C ARG A 76 11.14 21.64 -34.79
N ALA A 77 9.87 22.06 -34.75
CA ALA A 77 8.76 21.12 -34.72
C ALA A 77 8.74 20.26 -35.99
N SER A 78 8.48 18.96 -35.84
CA SER A 78 8.40 18.02 -36.95
C SER A 78 6.94 17.83 -37.36
N GLY A 79 6.59 18.05 -38.63
CA GLY A 79 5.24 17.76 -39.15
C GLY A 79 4.92 18.48 -40.46
N ALA A 80 3.76 18.14 -41.05
CA ALA A 80 3.20 18.80 -42.23
C ALA A 80 2.68 20.21 -41.87
N GLY A 81 3.59 21.12 -41.55
CA GLY A 81 3.28 22.50 -41.18
C GLY A 81 3.60 23.51 -42.30
N GLY A 82 2.95 24.68 -42.26
CA GLY A 82 3.25 25.79 -43.16
C GLY A 82 4.64 26.41 -42.91
N GLN A 83 4.97 27.50 -43.62
CA GLN A 83 6.28 28.16 -43.57
C GLN A 83 6.78 28.47 -42.15
N HIS A 84 5.87 28.77 -41.21
CA HIS A 84 6.20 29.06 -39.81
C HIS A 84 6.88 27.88 -39.10
N VAL A 85 6.50 26.63 -39.40
CA VAL A 85 7.05 25.40 -38.79
C VAL A 85 8.47 25.12 -39.33
N ASN A 86 8.75 25.49 -40.58
CA ASN A 86 10.05 25.26 -41.20
C ASN A 86 11.12 26.30 -40.82
N LYS A 87 10.69 27.49 -40.37
CA LYS A 87 11.57 28.63 -40.09
C LYS A 87 11.78 28.92 -38.59
N THR A 88 10.88 28.46 -37.72
CA THR A 88 10.85 28.86 -36.30
C THR A 88 11.07 27.66 -35.38
N ASP A 89 11.97 27.82 -34.41
CA ASP A 89 12.31 26.78 -33.44
C ASP A 89 11.35 26.80 -32.25
N SER A 90 10.10 26.39 -32.50
CA SER A 90 9.01 26.46 -31.50
C SER A 90 8.89 25.23 -30.60
N ALA A 91 9.49 24.08 -30.95
CA ALA A 91 9.38 22.86 -30.17
C ALA A 91 10.37 22.87 -28.99
N ILE A 92 9.94 22.31 -27.86
CA ILE A 92 10.74 22.25 -26.63
C ILE A 92 10.85 20.81 -26.19
N ARG A 93 12.08 20.44 -25.79
CA ARG A 93 12.39 19.23 -25.05
C ARG A 93 12.93 19.64 -23.69
N ILE A 94 12.38 19.06 -22.63
CA ILE A 94 12.87 19.22 -21.27
C ILE A 94 13.38 17.86 -20.79
N THR A 95 14.60 17.85 -20.29
CA THR A 95 15.22 16.67 -19.67
C THR A 95 15.44 16.99 -18.20
N HIS A 96 14.89 16.17 -17.31
CA HIS A 96 15.20 16.24 -15.89
C HIS A 96 16.41 15.35 -15.61
N GLU A 97 17.57 15.97 -15.37
CA GLU A 97 18.84 15.25 -15.25
C GLU A 97 18.85 14.21 -14.12
N PRO A 98 18.29 14.48 -12.92
CA PRO A 98 18.31 13.51 -11.82
C PRO A 98 17.45 12.25 -12.07
N SER A 99 16.37 12.36 -12.86
CA SER A 99 15.49 11.22 -13.14
C SER A 99 15.69 10.62 -14.53
N GLY A 100 16.41 11.30 -15.42
CA GLY A 100 16.55 10.94 -16.82
C GLY A 100 15.25 11.07 -17.65
N ILE A 101 14.17 11.60 -17.07
CA ILE A 101 12.89 11.72 -17.77
C ILE A 101 12.98 12.84 -18.82
N VAL A 102 12.67 12.47 -20.06
CA VAL A 102 12.57 13.39 -21.18
C VAL A 102 11.11 13.60 -21.56
N VAL A 103 10.75 14.86 -21.74
CA VAL A 103 9.43 15.31 -22.20
C VAL A 103 9.60 16.27 -23.35
N GLN A 104 8.71 16.20 -24.33
CA GLN A 104 8.73 17.07 -25.50
C GLN A 104 7.34 17.57 -25.83
N CYS A 105 7.23 18.85 -26.22
CA CYS A 105 5.98 19.46 -26.65
C CYS A 105 6.20 20.31 -27.91
N GLN A 106 5.34 20.09 -28.90
CA GLN A 106 5.35 20.82 -30.18
C GLN A 106 3.93 21.20 -30.66
N ASN A 107 2.94 21.13 -29.77
CA ASN A 107 1.52 21.22 -30.14
C ASN A 107 1.09 22.65 -30.48
N GLN A 108 1.76 23.65 -29.91
CA GLN A 108 1.42 25.06 -30.07
C GLN A 108 2.45 25.79 -30.94
N ARG A 109 2.02 26.91 -31.54
CA ARG A 109 2.91 27.78 -32.34
C ARG A 109 3.88 28.59 -31.49
N SER A 110 3.52 28.86 -30.23
CA SER A 110 4.33 29.66 -29.29
C SER A 110 5.26 28.78 -28.48
N GLN A 111 6.54 29.19 -28.42
CA GLN A 111 7.58 28.54 -27.62
C GLN A 111 7.21 28.53 -26.12
N HIS A 112 6.75 29.65 -25.56
CA HIS A 112 6.41 29.74 -24.14
C HIS A 112 5.28 28.77 -23.76
N GLN A 113 4.24 28.67 -24.61
CA GLN A 113 3.13 27.77 -24.35
C GLN A 113 3.54 26.29 -24.44
N ASN A 114 4.44 25.95 -25.39
CA ASN A 114 5.05 24.62 -25.43
C ASN A 114 5.92 24.35 -24.20
N ARG A 115 6.59 25.37 -23.62
CA ARG A 115 7.40 25.23 -22.40
C ARG A 115 6.50 24.90 -21.21
N ASP A 116 5.42 25.65 -21.04
CA ASP A 116 4.47 25.45 -19.96
C ASP A 116 3.80 24.07 -20.06
N SER A 117 3.43 23.66 -21.27
CA SER A 117 2.84 22.35 -21.54
C SER A 117 3.83 21.21 -21.27
N ALA A 118 5.08 21.35 -21.71
CA ALA A 118 6.15 20.39 -21.42
C ALA A 118 6.44 20.30 -19.91
N MET A 119 6.40 21.43 -19.19
CA MET A 119 6.59 21.46 -17.74
C MET A 119 5.46 20.75 -16.99
N LYS A 120 4.21 20.93 -17.43
CA LYS A 120 3.05 20.19 -16.89
C LYS A 120 3.18 18.69 -17.11
N GLN A 121 3.59 18.27 -18.32
CA GLN A 121 3.85 16.87 -18.63
C GLN A 121 5.02 16.29 -17.81
N LEU A 122 6.08 17.07 -17.59
CA LEU A 122 7.20 16.66 -16.74
C LEU A 122 6.76 16.44 -15.29
N ARG A 123 5.99 17.38 -14.72
CA ARG A 123 5.39 17.23 -13.38
C ARG A 123 4.56 15.95 -13.27
N ALA A 124 3.70 15.69 -14.26
CA ALA A 124 2.88 14.49 -14.29
C ALA A 124 3.72 13.20 -14.32
N LYS A 125 4.76 13.14 -15.16
CA LYS A 125 5.66 11.97 -15.23
C LYS A 125 6.50 11.77 -13.96
N LEU A 126 6.97 12.85 -13.34
CA LEU A 126 7.69 12.75 -12.07
C LEU A 126 6.78 12.25 -10.96
N TYR A 127 5.53 12.71 -10.93
CA TYR A 127 4.50 12.23 -10.01
C TYR A 127 4.20 10.74 -10.20
N GLU A 128 3.97 10.33 -11.44
CA GLU A 128 3.75 8.92 -11.77
C GLU A 128 4.92 8.03 -11.34
N ARG A 129 6.17 8.46 -11.58
CA ARG A 129 7.36 7.72 -11.14
C ARG A 129 7.43 7.57 -9.62
N GLU A 130 7.16 8.65 -8.88
CA GLU A 130 7.19 8.60 -7.41
C GLU A 130 6.08 7.72 -6.86
N MET A 131 4.88 7.79 -7.44
CA MET A 131 3.77 6.89 -7.13
C MET A 131 4.12 5.42 -7.39
N LEU A 132 4.72 5.11 -8.53
CA LEU A 132 5.17 3.75 -8.85
C LEU A 132 6.21 3.25 -7.85
N LYS A 133 7.19 4.08 -7.51
CA LYS A 133 8.23 3.74 -6.52
C LYS A 133 7.62 3.46 -5.14
N ARG A 134 6.62 4.24 -4.73
CA ARG A 134 5.87 4.00 -3.49
C ARG A 134 5.07 2.71 -3.54
N GLN A 135 4.37 2.44 -4.64
CA GLN A 135 3.63 1.19 -4.84
C GLN A 135 4.57 -0.02 -4.83
N GLU A 136 5.75 0.07 -5.43
CA GLU A 136 6.77 -0.98 -5.38
C GLU A 136 7.28 -1.19 -3.95
N ALA A 137 7.54 -0.13 -3.19
CA ALA A 137 7.94 -0.24 -1.79
C ALA A 137 6.83 -0.87 -0.92
N GLN A 138 5.57 -0.48 -1.14
CA GLN A 138 4.41 -1.09 -0.49
C GLN A 138 4.28 -2.56 -0.86
N ARG A 139 4.39 -2.90 -2.15
CA ARG A 139 4.33 -4.28 -2.64
C ARG A 139 5.47 -5.12 -2.09
N ALA A 140 6.70 -4.59 -2.02
CA ALA A 140 7.82 -5.31 -1.42
C ALA A 140 7.57 -5.62 0.07
N LEU A 141 6.90 -4.70 0.78
CA LEU A 141 6.49 -4.90 2.16
C LEU A 141 5.36 -5.92 2.27
N GLU A 142 4.41 -5.92 1.33
CA GLU A 142 3.38 -6.97 1.20
C GLU A 142 3.97 -8.34 0.80
N ASP A 143 4.98 -8.41 -0.05
CA ASP A 143 5.63 -9.64 -0.48
C ASP A 143 6.53 -10.20 0.64
N SER A 144 7.02 -9.35 1.54
CA SER A 144 7.70 -9.78 2.77
C SER A 144 6.77 -10.44 3.79
N LYS A 145 5.46 -10.44 3.53
CA LYS A 145 4.46 -11.05 4.38
C LYS A 145 4.69 -12.55 4.49
N SER A 146 4.56 -13.04 5.71
CA SER A 146 4.64 -14.46 6.04
C SER A 146 3.58 -15.26 5.29
N ASP A 147 3.97 -16.39 4.71
CA ASP A 147 3.04 -17.34 4.11
C ASP A 147 1.93 -17.72 5.09
N ILE A 148 0.70 -17.77 4.56
CA ILE A 148 -0.48 -18.25 5.29
C ILE A 148 -0.38 -19.78 5.40
N GLY A 149 0.45 -20.24 6.34
CA GLY A 149 0.83 -21.63 6.49
C GLY A 149 0.97 -22.06 7.94
N TRP A 150 1.15 -23.36 8.14
CA TRP A 150 1.46 -23.91 9.45
C TRP A 150 2.83 -23.41 9.94
N GLY A 151 2.87 -22.85 11.14
CA GLY A 151 4.11 -22.39 11.80
C GLY A 151 4.32 -20.87 11.84
N SER A 152 3.57 -20.08 11.06
CA SER A 152 3.65 -18.61 11.05
C SER A 152 2.56 -17.92 11.90
N GLN A 153 1.85 -18.68 12.71
CA GLN A 153 0.70 -18.20 13.48
C GLN A 153 1.12 -17.42 14.74
N ILE A 154 0.54 -16.23 14.91
CA ILE A 154 0.77 -15.39 16.08
C ILE A 154 -0.22 -15.68 17.21
N ARG A 155 -1.46 -16.06 16.87
CA ARG A 155 -2.51 -16.36 17.85
C ARG A 155 -3.34 -17.57 17.44
N SER A 156 -3.65 -18.42 18.42
CA SER A 156 -4.51 -19.58 18.24
C SER A 156 -5.78 -19.45 19.06
N TYR A 157 -6.91 -19.53 18.37
CA TYR A 157 -8.27 -19.48 18.92
C TYR A 157 -8.84 -20.89 18.91
N VAL A 158 -8.83 -21.57 20.05
CA VAL A 158 -9.36 -22.93 20.19
C VAL A 158 -10.71 -22.84 20.91
N LEU A 159 -11.79 -22.71 20.14
CA LEU A 159 -13.12 -22.48 20.70
C LEU A 159 -13.69 -23.74 21.38
N ASP A 160 -13.33 -24.93 20.90
CA ASP A 160 -13.75 -26.20 21.51
C ASP A 160 -13.25 -26.37 22.95
N ASP A 161 -12.13 -25.72 23.29
CA ASP A 161 -11.45 -25.78 24.60
C ASP A 161 -11.53 -24.43 25.33
N GLN A 162 -12.40 -23.52 24.84
CA GLN A 162 -12.55 -22.14 25.31
C GLN A 162 -11.21 -21.45 25.62
N ARG A 163 -10.23 -21.56 24.71
CA ARG A 163 -8.88 -21.01 24.94
C ARG A 163 -8.40 -20.22 23.74
N ILE A 164 -7.97 -18.99 24.00
CA ILE A 164 -7.25 -18.16 23.05
C ILE A 164 -5.85 -17.92 23.61
N LYS A 165 -4.82 -18.19 22.81
CA LYS A 165 -3.42 -18.04 23.23
C LYS A 165 -2.61 -17.31 22.16
N ASP A 166 -1.89 -16.29 22.58
CA ASP A 166 -0.85 -15.66 21.76
C ASP A 166 0.45 -16.46 21.88
N LEU A 167 1.03 -16.85 20.76
CA LEU A 167 2.23 -17.70 20.72
C LEU A 167 3.51 -16.89 20.95
N ARG A 168 3.48 -15.57 20.75
CA ARG A 168 4.65 -14.70 20.90
C ARG A 168 4.83 -14.30 22.35
N THR A 169 3.74 -13.90 23.01
CA THR A 169 3.76 -13.42 24.40
C THR A 169 3.37 -14.51 25.40
N SER A 170 2.88 -15.66 24.94
CA SER A 170 2.34 -16.75 25.78
C SER A 170 1.13 -16.38 26.65
N VAL A 171 0.57 -15.17 26.49
CA VAL A 171 -0.67 -14.75 27.14
C VAL A 171 -1.83 -15.61 26.67
N GLN A 172 -2.70 -15.98 27.59
CA GLN A 172 -3.86 -16.81 27.31
C GLN A 172 -5.11 -16.27 28.00
N SER A 173 -6.24 -16.33 27.31
CA SER A 173 -7.56 -16.03 27.85
C SER A 173 -8.46 -17.25 27.70
N SER A 174 -9.28 -17.48 28.73
CA SER A 174 -10.30 -18.54 28.75
C SER A 174 -11.69 -18.05 28.33
N ASN A 175 -11.88 -16.73 28.18
CA ASN A 175 -13.16 -16.16 27.79
C ASN A 175 -13.13 -15.81 26.30
N CYS A 176 -13.42 -16.81 25.46
CA CYS A 176 -13.38 -16.63 24.01
C CYS A 176 -14.35 -15.56 23.50
N ASP A 177 -15.55 -15.49 24.09
CA ASP A 177 -16.62 -14.61 23.60
C ASP A 177 -16.21 -13.14 23.74
N LYS A 178 -15.67 -12.75 24.90
CA LYS A 178 -15.16 -11.38 25.12
C LYS A 178 -14.08 -10.97 24.12
N VAL A 179 -13.14 -11.88 23.84
CA VAL A 179 -12.04 -11.60 22.92
C VAL A 179 -12.55 -11.48 21.48
N LEU A 180 -13.55 -12.28 21.10
CA LEU A 180 -14.20 -12.18 19.79
C LEU A 180 -15.06 -10.91 19.67
N ASP A 181 -15.60 -10.40 20.76
CA ASP A 181 -16.35 -9.14 20.84
C ASP A 181 -15.45 -7.88 20.89
N GLY A 182 -14.12 -8.04 20.92
CA GLY A 182 -13.16 -6.94 20.78
C GLY A 182 -12.26 -6.67 22.00
N ASP A 183 -12.35 -7.47 23.06
CA ASP A 183 -11.48 -7.35 24.25
C ASP A 183 -10.06 -7.88 23.94
N LEU A 184 -9.29 -7.09 23.18
CA LEU A 184 -7.94 -7.43 22.69
C LEU A 184 -6.81 -6.74 23.46
N ASP A 185 -7.14 -5.82 24.36
CA ASP A 185 -6.19 -4.95 25.06
C ASP A 185 -5.09 -5.75 25.77
N GLU A 186 -5.45 -6.85 26.44
CA GLU A 186 -4.50 -7.72 27.14
C GLU A 186 -3.41 -8.27 26.20
N PHE A 187 -3.79 -8.67 24.98
CA PHE A 187 -2.85 -9.21 24.00
C PHE A 187 -1.99 -8.12 23.38
N ILE A 188 -2.60 -6.97 23.06
CA ILE A 188 -1.90 -5.85 22.42
C ILE A 188 -0.89 -5.26 23.39
N GLU A 189 -1.30 -4.96 24.63
CA GLU A 189 -0.40 -4.43 25.65
C GLU A 189 0.77 -5.38 25.93
N ALA A 190 0.52 -6.68 26.06
CA ALA A 190 1.57 -7.66 26.28
C ALA A 190 2.57 -7.69 25.11
N SER A 191 2.07 -7.55 23.88
CA SER A 191 2.90 -7.54 22.67
C SER A 191 3.74 -6.27 22.59
N LEU A 192 3.16 -5.12 22.91
CA LEU A 192 3.86 -3.84 22.96
C LEU A 192 4.94 -3.81 24.05
N LYS A 193 4.64 -4.35 25.25
CA LYS A 193 5.61 -4.47 26.35
C LYS A 193 6.77 -5.42 26.00
N ALA A 194 6.52 -6.42 25.16
CA ALA A 194 7.55 -7.33 24.66
C ALA A 194 8.44 -6.71 23.55
N GLY A 195 8.14 -5.50 23.09
CA GLY A 195 8.94 -4.79 22.07
C GLY A 195 8.72 -5.29 20.64
N LEU A 196 7.57 -5.91 20.37
CA LEU A 196 7.17 -6.39 19.04
C LEU A 196 6.64 -5.28 18.13
#